data_AF-A0A2S8EVA8-F1
#
_entry.id   AF-A0A2S8EVA8-F1
#
_cell.length_a   1.000
_cell.length_b   1.000
_cell.length_c   1.000
_cell.angle_alpha   90.00
_cell.angle_beta   90.00
_cell.angle_gamma   90.00
#
_symmetry.space_group_name_H-M   'P 1'
#
loop_
_entity.id
_entity.type
_entity.pdbx_description
1 polymer ?
#
loop_
_entity_poly.entity_id
_entity_poly.type
_entity_poly.pdbx_seq_one_letter_code
_entity_poly.pdbx_strand_id
1 'polypeptide(L)'
;AAPAASGPAQQPRGKRASKPAGGVGAAARRAASAGRDGLSFTERHRLDTLPGEIERLEREIARLEELLSDPELYSREPVKFAKATEALTARQEALAQAESDWLDLAERAEKAQG
;
A
#
# COMPACT_ATOMS: atom_id res chain seq x y z
N ALA A 1 -35.15 43.95 -38.22
CA ALA A 1 -33.89 44.64 -37.85
C ALA A 1 -32.74 43.67 -38.10
N ALA A 2 -31.75 44.08 -38.90
CA ALA A 2 -30.60 43.26 -39.29
C ALA A 2 -29.54 43.18 -38.18
N PRO A 3 -28.77 42.08 -38.08
CA PRO A 3 -27.55 42.02 -37.29
C PRO A 3 -26.31 42.32 -38.16
N ALA A 4 -25.43 43.19 -37.67
CA ALA A 4 -24.08 43.39 -38.21
C ALA A 4 -23.08 43.40 -37.04
N ALA A 5 -22.08 42.53 -37.15
CA ALA A 5 -20.92 42.43 -36.28
C ALA A 5 -19.79 43.39 -36.69
N SER A 6 -18.90 43.71 -35.73
CA SER A 6 -17.50 44.20 -35.81
C SER A 6 -17.28 45.28 -34.74
N GLY A 7 -16.25 45.32 -33.89
CA GLY A 7 -14.97 44.63 -33.81
C GLY A 7 -14.27 44.99 -32.47
N PRO A 8 -12.99 44.60 -32.28
CA PRO A 8 -12.41 44.27 -30.96
C PRO A 8 -11.55 45.37 -30.34
N ALA A 9 -11.40 45.38 -29.01
CA ALA A 9 -10.43 46.23 -28.33
C ALA A 9 -9.97 45.68 -26.96
N GLN A 10 -8.68 45.35 -26.93
CA GLN A 10 -7.73 45.58 -25.83
C GLN A 10 -7.59 44.55 -24.69
N GLN A 11 -6.46 43.87 -24.79
CA GLN A 11 -5.70 43.16 -23.76
C GLN A 11 -5.21 44.14 -22.66
N PRO A 12 -5.07 43.68 -21.41
CA PRO A 12 -4.00 44.14 -20.55
C PRO A 12 -3.02 43.01 -20.25
N ARG A 13 -1.74 43.34 -20.42
CA ARG A 13 -0.57 42.57 -20.01
C ARG A 13 -0.48 42.58 -18.49
N GLY A 14 -0.04 41.46 -17.91
CA GLY A 14 0.71 41.47 -16.66
C GLY A 14 0.15 40.59 -15.55
N LYS A 15 0.71 39.39 -15.38
CA LYS A 15 1.84 39.15 -14.46
C LYS A 15 2.06 37.64 -14.33
N ARG A 16 3.26 37.22 -14.76
CA ARG A 16 3.81 35.88 -14.60
C ARG A 16 4.66 35.88 -13.34
N ALA A 17 4.28 35.09 -12.34
CA ALA A 17 5.11 34.63 -11.22
C ALA A 17 4.37 33.46 -10.53
N SER A 18 4.62 32.21 -10.94
CA SER A 18 5.61 31.29 -10.34
C SER A 18 5.14 30.62 -9.04
N LYS A 19 4.65 29.39 -9.15
CA LYS A 19 4.78 28.35 -8.12
C LYS A 19 4.77 26.97 -8.81
N PRO A 20 5.84 26.16 -8.71
CA PRO A 20 6.00 25.00 -9.55
C PRO A 20 5.16 23.82 -9.04
N ALA A 21 4.42 23.20 -9.95
CA ALA A 21 3.92 21.84 -9.81
C ALA A 21 5.13 20.88 -9.77
N GLY A 22 5.62 20.57 -8.57
CA GLY A 22 6.82 19.76 -8.36
C GLY A 22 6.67 18.63 -7.34
N GLY A 23 5.44 18.31 -6.91
CA GLY A 23 5.20 17.36 -5.82
C GLY A 23 5.36 15.87 -6.21
N VAL A 24 5.00 15.50 -7.44
CA VAL A 24 5.00 14.09 -7.85
C VAL A 24 6.39 13.55 -8.23
N GLY A 25 7.28 14.41 -8.71
CA GLY A 25 8.63 14.02 -9.12
C GLY A 25 9.66 13.96 -7.98
N ALA A 26 9.35 14.52 -6.81
CA ALA A 26 10.27 14.55 -5.66
C ALA A 26 10.18 13.26 -4.82
N ALA A 27 8.99 12.65 -4.70
CA ALA A 27 8.81 11.37 -4.02
C ALA A 27 9.46 10.22 -4.80
N ALA A 28 9.25 10.17 -6.13
CA ALA A 28 9.87 9.18 -7.00
C ALA A 28 11.41 9.32 -7.08
N ARG A 29 11.94 10.56 -7.07
CA ARG A 29 13.40 10.79 -7.04
C ARG A 29 14.05 10.51 -5.69
N ARG A 30 13.34 10.66 -4.57
CA ARG A 30 13.84 10.26 -3.25
C ARG A 30 13.92 8.74 -3.12
N ALA A 31 12.98 8.00 -3.71
CA ALA A 31 13.08 6.54 -3.80
C ALA A 31 14.28 6.10 -4.67
N ALA A 32 14.52 6.78 -5.80
CA ALA A 32 15.64 6.46 -6.69
C ALA A 32 17.03 6.89 -6.18
N SER A 33 17.12 7.78 -5.17
CA SER A 33 18.39 8.23 -4.58
C SER A 33 18.71 7.58 -3.22
N ALA A 34 17.80 6.79 -2.65
CA ALA A 34 18.12 5.85 -1.56
C ALA A 34 18.94 4.64 -2.05
N GLY A 35 19.04 4.45 -3.36
CA GLY A 35 19.76 3.34 -3.98
C GLY A 35 21.28 3.51 -4.04
N ARG A 36 21.97 3.78 -2.93
CA ARG A 36 23.42 3.48 -2.90
C ARG A 36 23.82 2.46 -1.85
N ASP A 37 23.35 2.49 -0.60
CA ASP A 37 23.93 1.59 0.41
C ASP A 37 22.99 1.22 1.58
N GLY A 38 21.66 1.31 1.46
CA GLY A 38 20.80 0.90 2.60
C GLY A 38 19.31 1.05 2.49
N LEU A 39 18.60 0.42 3.45
CA LEU A 39 17.17 0.63 3.68
C LEU A 39 16.89 2.06 4.16
N SER A 40 15.81 2.66 3.65
CA SER A 40 15.26 3.89 4.20
C SER A 40 14.71 3.69 5.63
N PHE A 41 14.47 4.79 6.36
CA PHE A 41 13.91 4.74 7.72
C PHE A 41 12.59 3.97 7.78
N THR A 42 11.68 4.23 6.82
CA THR A 42 10.38 3.55 6.74
C THR A 42 10.54 2.06 6.46
N GLU A 43 11.47 1.68 5.59
CA GLU A 43 11.74 0.28 5.26
C GLU A 43 12.37 -0.48 6.43
N ARG A 44 13.30 0.15 7.17
CA ARG A 44 13.86 -0.43 8.39
C ARG A 44 12.79 -0.64 9.46
N HIS A 45 11.91 0.33 9.65
CA HIS A 45 10.78 0.18 10.56
C HIS A 45 9.84 -0.94 10.11
N ARG A 46 9.53 -1.02 8.82
CA ARG A 46 8.71 -2.11 8.27
C ARG A 46 9.34 -3.47 8.58
N LEU A 47 10.63 -3.65 8.29
CA LEU A 47 11.36 -4.90 8.55
C LEU A 47 11.32 -5.31 10.04
N ASP A 48 11.42 -4.35 10.96
CA ASP A 48 11.35 -4.58 12.41
C ASP A 48 9.93 -4.96 12.88
N THR A 49 8.90 -4.39 12.26
CA THR A 49 7.49 -4.64 12.62
C THR A 49 6.89 -5.90 12.00
N LEU A 50 7.40 -6.32 10.83
CA LEU A 50 6.86 -7.43 10.04
C LEU A 50 6.77 -8.76 10.83
N PRO A 51 7.79 -9.18 11.61
CA PRO A 51 7.68 -10.41 12.41
C PRO A 51 6.49 -10.43 13.36
N GLY A 52 6.20 -9.30 14.03
CA GLY A 52 5.04 -9.21 14.93
C GLY A 52 3.70 -9.21 14.17
N GLU A 53 3.67 -8.68 12.95
CA GLU A 53 2.51 -8.74 12.05
C GLU A 53 2.27 -10.17 11.54
N ILE A 54 3.33 -10.86 11.12
CA ILE A 54 3.31 -12.27 10.69
C ILE A 54 2.76 -13.16 11.81
N GLU A 55 3.34 -13.10 13.01
CA GLU A 55 2.84 -13.91 14.14
C GLU A 55 1.37 -13.62 14.48
N ARG A 56 0.94 -12.37 14.33
CA ARG A 56 -0.46 -12.00 14.54
C ARG A 56 -1.35 -12.64 13.48
N LEU A 57 -0.96 -12.56 12.21
CA LEU A 57 -1.70 -13.15 11.09
C LEU A 57 -1.79 -14.67 11.24
N GLU A 58 -0.70 -15.35 11.60
CA GLU A 58 -0.69 -16.79 11.87
C GLU A 58 -1.67 -17.17 12.99
N ARG A 59 -1.69 -16.42 14.10
CA ARG A 59 -2.67 -16.65 15.18
C ARG A 59 -4.11 -16.41 14.73
N GLU A 60 -4.34 -15.41 13.88
CA GLU A 60 -5.67 -15.16 13.32
C GLU A 60 -6.11 -16.29 12.37
N ILE A 61 -5.20 -16.80 11.54
CA ILE A 61 -5.42 -17.95 10.64
C ILE A 61 -5.78 -19.19 11.46
N ALA A 62 -4.96 -19.57 12.44
CA ALA A 62 -5.19 -20.76 13.25
C ALA A 62 -6.57 -20.73 13.95
N ARG A 63 -7.02 -19.56 14.42
CA ARG A 63 -8.36 -19.40 15.02
C ARG A 63 -9.48 -19.58 14.01
N LEU A 64 -9.29 -19.09 12.78
CA LEU A 64 -10.27 -19.24 11.70
C LEU A 64 -10.33 -20.68 11.20
N GLU A 65 -9.19 -21.36 11.10
CA GLU A 65 -9.11 -22.78 10.75
C GLU A 65 -9.79 -23.66 11.80
N GLU A 66 -9.55 -23.40 13.09
CA GLU A 66 -10.24 -24.10 14.18
C GLU A 66 -11.76 -23.89 14.09
N LEU A 67 -12.20 -22.65 13.87
CA LEU A 67 -13.62 -22.34 13.70
C LEU A 67 -14.22 -23.09 12.49
N LEU A 68 -13.53 -23.10 11.36
CA LEU A 68 -13.99 -23.74 10.12
C LEU A 68 -13.90 -25.28 10.16
N SER A 69 -13.17 -25.84 11.14
CA SER A 69 -13.07 -27.28 11.36
C SER A 69 -14.33 -27.87 12.02
N ASP A 70 -15.24 -27.05 12.56
CA ASP A 70 -16.54 -27.50 13.07
C ASP A 70 -17.47 -27.92 11.91
N PRO A 71 -17.77 -29.22 11.75
CA PRO A 71 -18.59 -29.71 10.63
C PRO A 71 -20.06 -29.27 10.72
N GLU A 72 -20.55 -28.86 11.89
CA GLU A 72 -21.92 -28.37 12.05
C GLU A 72 -22.06 -26.86 11.82
N LEU A 73 -20.94 -26.12 11.74
CA LEU A 73 -20.96 -24.66 11.64
C LEU A 73 -21.69 -24.18 10.37
N TYR A 74 -21.49 -24.85 9.24
CA TYR A 74 -22.14 -24.49 7.99
C TYR A 74 -23.67 -24.61 8.07
N SER A 75 -24.17 -25.66 8.72
CA SER A 75 -25.60 -25.90 8.89
C SER A 75 -26.23 -24.95 9.91
N ARG A 76 -25.53 -24.67 11.01
CA ARG A 76 -26.04 -23.84 12.11
C ARG A 76 -25.93 -22.35 11.83
N GLU A 77 -24.82 -21.93 11.22
CA GLU A 77 -24.42 -20.52 11.09
C GLU A 77 -23.79 -20.26 9.70
N PRO A 78 -24.52 -20.45 8.59
CA PRO A 78 -23.97 -20.38 7.23
C PRO A 78 -23.31 -19.03 6.90
N VAL A 79 -23.86 -17.93 7.43
CA VAL A 79 -23.30 -16.58 7.25
C VAL A 79 -21.96 -16.44 7.99
N LYS A 80 -21.81 -17.06 9.17
CA LYS A 80 -20.57 -17.04 9.94
C LYS A 80 -19.51 -17.88 9.26
N PHE A 81 -19.88 -19.04 8.73
CA PHE A 81 -18.99 -19.89 7.95
C PHE A 81 -18.46 -19.13 6.72
N ALA A 82 -19.35 -18.55 5.90
CA ALA A 82 -18.95 -17.79 4.72
C ALA A 82 -17.97 -16.65 5.06
N LYS A 83 -18.28 -15.86 6.09
CA LYS A 83 -17.39 -14.79 6.57
C LYS A 83 -16.06 -15.30 7.09
N ALA A 84 -16.04 -16.44 7.79
CA ALA A 84 -14.82 -17.05 8.29
C ALA A 84 -13.94 -17.56 7.14
N THR A 85 -14.53 -18.14 6.09
CA THR A 85 -13.81 -18.55 4.88
C THR A 85 -13.22 -17.34 4.14
N GLU A 86 -14.00 -16.28 3.93
CA GLU A 86 -13.51 -15.04 3.31
C GLU A 86 -12.37 -14.41 4.13
N ALA A 87 -12.53 -14.36 5.45
CA ALA A 87 -11.49 -13.86 6.35
C ALA A 87 -10.24 -14.73 6.28
N LEU A 88 -10.37 -16.06 6.26
CA LEU A 88 -9.23 -16.97 6.20
C LEU A 88 -8.40 -16.72 4.94
N THR A 89 -9.04 -16.63 3.77
CA THR A 89 -8.36 -16.30 2.51
C THR A 89 -7.62 -14.97 2.60
N ALA A 90 -8.29 -13.92 3.08
CA ALA A 90 -7.68 -12.60 3.20
C ALA A 90 -6.48 -12.58 4.18
N ARG A 91 -6.50 -13.38 5.25
CA ARG A 91 -5.35 -13.49 6.16
C ARG A 91 -4.20 -14.28 5.56
N GLN A 92 -4.47 -15.35 4.82
CA GLN A 92 -3.42 -16.11 4.14
C GLN A 92 -2.73 -15.25 3.07
N GLU A 93 -3.48 -14.47 2.31
CA GLU A 93 -2.92 -13.50 1.35
C GLU A 93 -2.06 -12.43 2.05
N ALA A 94 -2.55 -11.88 3.17
CA ALA A 94 -1.80 -10.90 3.95
C ALA A 94 -0.52 -11.49 4.58
N LEU A 95 -0.59 -12.74 5.06
CA LEU A 95 0.58 -13.46 5.60
C LEU A 95 1.64 -13.63 4.51
N ALA A 96 1.25 -14.17 3.36
CA ALA A 96 2.17 -14.38 2.24
C ALA A 96 2.81 -13.07 1.77
N GLN A 97 2.05 -11.97 1.72
CA GLN A 97 2.59 -10.66 1.39
C GLN A 97 3.58 -10.16 2.45
N ALA A 98 3.25 -10.31 3.74
CA ALA A 98 4.12 -9.89 4.83
C ALA A 98 5.44 -10.69 4.85
N GLU A 99 5.38 -11.99 4.59
CA GLU A 99 6.55 -12.86 4.47
C GLU A 99 7.42 -12.47 3.26
N SER A 100 6.80 -12.20 2.11
CA SER A 100 7.51 -11.72 0.91
C SER A 100 8.20 -10.38 1.18
N ASP A 101 7.48 -9.41 1.76
CA ASP A 101 8.03 -8.11 2.12
C ASP A 101 9.21 -8.25 3.09
N TRP A 102 9.11 -9.18 4.04
CA TRP A 102 10.17 -9.43 5.02
C TRP A 102 11.43 -9.96 4.33
N LEU A 103 11.30 -10.95 3.45
CA LEU A 103 12.42 -11.52 2.69
C LEU A 103 13.10 -10.46 1.80
N ASP A 104 12.31 -9.68 1.05
CA ASP A 104 12.85 -8.64 0.16
C ASP A 104 13.60 -7.55 0.94
N LEU A 105 13.05 -7.12 2.08
CA LEU A 105 13.68 -6.11 2.94
C LEU A 105 14.90 -6.68 3.66
N ALA A 106 14.86 -7.92 4.12
CA ALA A 106 15.97 -8.60 4.77
C ALA A 106 17.15 -8.78 3.81
N GLU A 107 16.91 -9.22 2.57
CA GLU A 107 17.95 -9.35 1.54
C GLU A 107 18.61 -8.01 1.25
N ARG A 108 17.82 -6.94 1.10
CA ARG A 108 18.34 -5.59 0.88
C ARG A 108 19.10 -5.05 2.09
N ALA A 109 18.67 -5.38 3.31
CA ALA A 109 19.40 -5.04 4.52
C ALA A 109 20.75 -5.75 4.60
N GLU A 110 20.80 -7.03 4.23
CA GLU A 110 22.03 -7.84 4.21
C GLU A 110 23.03 -7.30 3.19
N LYS A 111 22.60 -7.06 1.94
CA LYS A 111 23.42 -6.44 0.89
C LYS A 111 23.95 -5.05 1.22
N ALA A 112 23.29 -4.32 2.10
CA ALA A 112 23.70 -2.99 2.56
C ALA A 112 24.74 -3.03 3.70
N GLN A 113 24.86 -4.18 4.37
CA GLN A 113 25.78 -4.37 5.50
C GLN A 113 27.09 -5.05 5.09
N GLY A 114 27.12 -5.73 3.93
CA GLY A 114 28.31 -6.35 3.32
C GLY A 114 28.97 -5.46 2.27
#